data_AF-A0A5K0XQU7-F1
#
_entry.id   AF-A0A5K0XQU7-F1
#
_cell.length_a   1.000
_cell.length_b   1.000
_cell.length_c   1.000
_cell.angle_alpha   90.00
_cell.angle_beta   90.00
_cell.angle_gamma   90.00
#
_symmetry.space_group_name_H-M   'P 1'
#
loop_
_entity.id
_entity.type
_entity.pdbx_description
1 polymer ?
#
loop_
_entity_poly.entity_id
_entity_poly.type
_entity_poly.pdbx_seq_one_letter_code
_entity_poly.pdbx_strand_id
1 'polypeptide(L)' 'RICLTWFGKTPQLILKDPEMVNEVLSNKFGHFSKPPLPAQVKMLGWGLANLDGEQWAVQRRRINPVFHLKKHK' A
#
# COMPACT_ATOMS: atom_id res chain seq x y z
N ARG A 1 14.61 -14.97 0.85
CA ARG A 1 15.77 -14.28 1.50
C ARG A 1 15.30 -12.94 2.04
N ILE A 2 15.69 -12.61 3.28
CA ILE A 2 15.35 -11.36 3.95
C ILE A 2 16.59 -10.47 3.94
N CYS A 3 16.46 -9.19 3.62
CA CYS A 3 17.57 -8.23 3.64
C CYS A 3 17.18 -7.01 4.48
N LEU A 4 18.08 -6.55 5.34
CA LEU A 4 17.90 -5.33 6.13
C LEU A 4 18.60 -4.17 5.42
N THR A 5 17.89 -3.06 5.28
CA THR A 5 18.36 -1.83 4.62
C THR A 5 17.97 -0.63 5.47
N TRP A 6 18.49 0.56 5.17
CA TRP A 6 18.18 1.78 5.91
C TRP A 6 17.69 2.87 4.97
N PHE A 7 16.59 3.51 5.37
CA PHE A 7 16.12 4.75 4.77
C PHE A 7 16.33 5.88 5.78
N GLY A 8 17.43 6.61 5.62
CA GLY A 8 17.89 7.56 6.64
C GLY A 8 18.15 6.84 7.97
N LYS A 9 17.48 7.28 9.04
CA LYS A 9 17.58 6.66 10.37
C LYS A 9 16.59 5.51 10.60
N THR A 10 15.76 5.18 9.60
CA THR A 10 14.70 4.18 9.73
C THR A 10 15.13 2.87 9.06
N PRO A 11 15.25 1.76 9.80
CA PRO A 11 15.53 0.45 9.21
C PRO A 11 14.33 -0.06 8.39
N GLN A 12 14.61 -0.76 7.29
CA GLN A 12 13.64 -1.33 6.36
C GLN A 12 13.99 -2.78 6.05
N LEU A 13 12.98 -3.65 6.14
CA LEU A 13 13.10 -5.07 5.84
C LEU A 13 12.58 -5.35 4.43
N ILE A 14 13.43 -5.94 3.58
CA ILE A 14 13.07 -6.38 2.24
C ILE A 14 12.73 -7.86 2.29
N LEU A 15 11.46 -8.18 2.04
CA LEU A 15 10.94 -9.54 1.89
C LEU A 15 10.94 -9.92 0.41
N LYS A 16 11.65 -10.98 0.06
CA LYS A 16 11.66 -11.53 -1.32
C LYS A 16 10.90 -12.86 -1.44
N ASP A 17 10.50 -13.43 -0.31
CA ASP A 17 9.80 -14.70 -0.28
C ASP A 17 8.30 -14.49 -0.55
N PRO A 18 7.71 -15.13 -1.57
CA PRO A 18 6.31 -14.92 -1.93
C PRO A 18 5.31 -15.27 -0.82
N GLU A 19 5.60 -16.29 0.00
CA GLU A 19 4.71 -16.73 1.08
C GLU A 19 4.67 -15.66 2.17
N MET A 20 5.85 -15.17 2.58
CA MET A 20 5.95 -14.06 3.54
C MET A 20 5.35 -12.77 3.02
N VAL A 21 5.56 -12.44 1.74
CA VAL A 21 4.98 -11.24 1.12
C VAL A 21 3.45 -11.33 1.15
N ASN A 22 2.87 -12.49 0.85
CA ASN A 22 1.43 -12.69 0.90
C ASN A 22 0.90 -12.59 2.34
N GLU A 23 1.60 -13.14 3.33
CA GLU A 23 1.23 -13.02 4.74
C GLU A 23 1.15 -11.56 5.19
N VAL A 24 2.16 -10.76 4.85
CA VAL A 24 2.21 -9.33 5.19
C VAL A 24 1.14 -8.53 4.43
N LEU A 25 1.01 -8.74 3.11
CA LEU A 25 0.10 -7.96 2.27
C LEU A 25 -1.38 -8.33 2.45
N SER A 26 -1.67 -9.59 2.77
CA SER A 26 -3.04 -10.01 3.08
C SER A 26 -3.53 -9.42 4.40
N ASN A 27 -2.61 -8.99 5.28
CA ASN A 27 -2.87 -8.30 6.53
C ASN A 27 -4.01 -8.94 7.34
N LYS A 28 -4.04 -10.28 7.37
CA LYS A 28 -5.16 -11.07 7.91
C LYS A 28 -5.51 -10.72 9.35
N PHE A 29 -4.51 -10.28 10.11
CA PHE A 29 -4.64 -9.93 11.52
C PHE A 29 -4.68 -8.40 11.77
N GLY A 30 -4.46 -7.57 10.75
CA GLY A 30 -4.41 -6.11 10.90
C GLY A 30 -3.11 -5.57 11.53
N HIS A 31 -2.07 -6.39 11.67
CA HIS A 31 -0.80 -6.01 12.32
C HIS A 31 0.05 -5.09 11.43
N PHE A 32 -0.21 -5.04 10.13
CA PHE A 32 0.56 -4.27 9.18
C PHE A 32 -0.20 -3.02 8.75
N SER A 33 0.43 -1.86 8.97
CA SER A 33 -0.05 -0.56 8.49
C SER A 33 0.81 -0.09 7.34
N LYS A 34 0.28 0.81 6.49
CA LYS A 34 1.14 1.46 5.50
C LYS A 34 2.26 2.23 6.20
N PRO A 35 3.49 2.20 5.66
CA PRO A 35 4.57 3.00 6.20
C PRO A 35 4.22 4.49 6.09
N PRO A 36 4.71 5.33 7.03
CA PRO A 36 4.49 6.76 6.97
C PRO A 36 5.07 7.33 5.68
N LEU A 37 4.20 7.91 4.85
CA LEU A 37 4.64 8.57 3.62
C LEU A 37 5.33 9.91 3.96
N PRO A 38 6.43 10.24 3.27
CA PRO A 38 7.08 11.54 3.41
C PRO A 38 6.11 12.69 3.13
N ALA A 39 6.28 13.83 3.80
CA ALA A 39 5.39 14.99 3.66
C ALA A 39 5.25 15.46 2.21
N GLN A 40 6.33 15.41 1.43
CA GLN A 40 6.33 15.72 0.00
C GLN A 40 5.41 14.82 -0.83
N VAL A 41 5.26 13.54 -0.47
CA VAL A 41 4.36 12.61 -1.17
C VAL A 41 2.90 12.87 -0.79
N LYS A 42 2.65 13.27 0.46
CA LYS A 42 1.31 13.68 0.92
C LYS A 42 0.83 14.97 0.24
N MET A 43 1.75 15.86 -0.16
CA MET A 43 1.44 17.09 -0.88
C MET A 43 0.90 16.84 -2.30
N LEU A 44 1.14 15.66 -2.88
CA LEU A 44 0.58 15.26 -4.18
C LEU A 44 -0.96 15.04 -4.15
N GLY A 45 -1.60 15.35 -3.03
CA GLY A 45 -3.05 15.34 -2.85
C GLY A 45 -3.57 14.07 -2.18
N TRP A 46 -4.89 14.01 -1.97
CA TRP A 46 -5.57 12.91 -1.29
C TRP A 46 -5.88 11.76 -2.27
N GLY A 47 -4.85 11.29 -2.98
CA GLY A 47 -4.97 10.15 -3.88
C GLY A 47 -5.13 8.81 -3.15
N LEU A 48 -5.55 7.77 -3.87
CA LEU A 48 -5.75 6.42 -3.29
C LEU A 48 -4.49 5.85 -2.60
N ALA A 49 -3.30 6.31 -3.00
CA ALA A 49 -2.04 5.93 -2.36
C ALA A 49 -1.90 6.50 -0.92
N ASN A 50 -2.46 7.70 -0.68
CA ASN A 50 -2.32 8.46 0.56
C ASN A 50 -3.45 8.22 1.58
N LEU A 51 -4.57 7.62 1.17
CA LEU A 51 -5.72 7.32 2.03
C LEU A 51 -5.59 5.94 2.68
N ASP A 52 -6.07 5.81 3.91
CA ASP A 52 -6.10 4.53 4.65
C ASP A 52 -7.50 4.21 5.18
N GLY A 53 -7.68 2.96 5.63
CA GLY A 53 -8.91 2.49 6.27
C GLY A 53 -10.17 2.66 5.42
N GLU A 54 -11.23 3.20 6.03
CA GLU A 54 -12.54 3.36 5.41
C GLU A 54 -12.52 4.34 4.23
N GLN A 55 -11.80 5.45 4.36
CA GLN A 55 -11.67 6.45 3.28
C GLN A 55 -11.05 5.83 2.03
N TRP A 56 -10.04 4.99 2.20
CA TRP A 56 -9.45 4.23 1.11
C TRP A 56 -10.43 3.23 0.50
N ALA A 57 -11.18 2.49 1.33
CA ALA A 57 -12.14 1.50 0.87
C ALA A 57 -13.26 2.12 0.02
N VAL A 58 -13.79 3.26 0.45
CA VAL A 58 -14.83 4.02 -0.28
C VAL A 58 -14.29 4.52 -1.62
N GLN A 59 -13.12 5.15 -1.62
CA GLN A 59 -12.50 5.66 -2.85
C GLN A 59 -12.19 4.52 -3.82
N ARG A 60 -11.64 3.40 -3.34
CA ARG A 60 -11.35 2.22 -4.17
C ARG A 60 -12.61 1.63 -4.78
N ARG A 61 -13.69 1.50 -4.01
CA ARG A 61 -14.98 0.99 -4.51
C ARG A 61 -15.55 1.87 -5.62
N ARG A 62 -15.40 3.20 -5.53
CA ARG A 62 -15.89 4.14 -6.54
C ARG A 62 -15.13 4.07 -7.86
N ILE A 63 -13.80 3.90 -7.82
CA ILE A 63 -12.94 3.89 -9.03
C ILE A 63 -12.80 2.51 -9.66
N ASN A 64 -12.94 1.41 -8.89
CA ASN A 64 -12.81 0.04 -9.40
C ASN A 64 -13.67 -0.25 -10.66
N PRO A 65 -14.90 0.28 -10.79
CA PRO A 65 -15.73 0.11 -11.98
C PRO A 65 -15.14 0.65 -13.29
N VAL A 66 -14.16 1.56 -13.22
CA VAL A 66 -13.50 2.16 -14.40
C VAL A 66 -12.45 1.20 -14.96
N PHE A 67 -11.77 0.45 -14.09
CA PHE A 67 -10.69 -0.48 -14.46
C PHE A 67 -11.17 -1.86 -14.89
N HIS A 68 -12.49 -2.05 -15.06
CA HIS A 68 -13.01 -3.28 -15.65
C HIS A 68 -12.77 -3.26 -17.16
N LEU A 69 -12.01 -4.27 -17.64
CA LEU A 69 -11.61 -4.52 -19.03
C LEU A 69 -12.69 -4.29 -20.10
N LYS A 70 -13.98 -4.40 -19.75
CA LYS A 70 -15.09 -4.16 -20.68
C LYS A 70 -15.32 -2.69 -21.06
N LYS A 71 -14.72 -1.72 -20.35
CA LYS A 71 -14.92 -0.28 -20.57
C LYS A 71 -13.83 0.42 -21.39
N HIS A 72 -12.82 -0.30 -21.85
CA HIS A 72 -11.79 0.23 -22.76
C HIS A 72 -11.98 -0.40 -24.15
N LYS A 73 -13.02 0.05 -24.85
CA LYS A 73 -13.16 -0.08 -26.31
C LYS A 73 -13.45 1.30 -26.87
#